data_AF-A0A4Y7INR3-F1
#
_entry.id   AF-A0A4Y7INR3-F1
#
_cell.length_a   1.000
_cell.length_b   1.000
_cell.length_c   1.000
_cell.angle_alpha   90.00
_cell.angle_beta   90.00
_cell.angle_gamma   90.00
#
_symmetry.space_group_name_H-M   'P 1'
#
loop_
_entity.id
_entity.type
_entity.pdbx_description
1 polymer ?
#
loop_
_entity_poly.entity_id
_entity_poly.type
_entity_poly.pdbx_seq_one_letter_code
_entity_poly.pdbx_strand_id
1 'polypeptide(L)'
;MGKGKISPKFAVMKRLISSKMIKKTKEDILNPRKKDLQKEKLPRNVPRVSSALFFKHSSALGPPDRVLLDTNFVLCDIYCV
;
A
#
# COMPACT_ATOMS: atom_id res chain seq x y z
N MET A 1 48.69 -13.23 -15.56
CA MET A 1 48.07 -14.43 -16.17
C MET A 1 46.56 -14.26 -16.19
N GLY A 2 45.95 -14.12 -17.37
CA GLY A 2 44.51 -13.88 -17.52
C GLY A 2 43.73 -15.19 -17.51
N LYS A 3 42.67 -15.29 -16.69
CA LYS A 3 41.81 -16.49 -16.63
C LYS A 3 41.14 -16.72 -18.00
N GLY A 4 41.08 -17.97 -18.44
CA GLY A 4 40.53 -18.37 -19.74
C GLY A 4 39.05 -18.03 -19.89
N LYS A 5 38.60 -17.85 -21.15
CA LYS A 5 37.22 -17.50 -21.49
C LYS A 5 36.27 -18.64 -21.06
N ILE A 6 35.20 -18.30 -20.34
CA ILE A 6 34.18 -19.26 -19.90
C ILE A 6 33.40 -19.72 -21.14
N SER A 7 33.35 -21.04 -21.36
CA SER A 7 32.60 -21.63 -22.46
C SER A 7 31.08 -21.49 -22.24
N PRO A 8 30.31 -21.27 -23.32
CA PRO A 8 28.86 -21.21 -23.23
C PRO A 8 28.29 -22.57 -22.80
N LYS A 9 27.24 -22.53 -21.97
CA LYS A 9 26.55 -23.75 -21.53
C LYS A 9 25.66 -24.27 -22.67
N PHE A 10 25.68 -25.58 -22.90
CA PHE A 10 24.78 -26.25 -23.83
C PHE A 10 23.34 -26.28 -23.26
N ALA A 11 22.34 -26.20 -24.14
CA ALA A 11 20.90 -26.27 -23.82
C ALA A 11 20.40 -25.21 -22.80
N VAL A 12 20.88 -23.97 -22.89
CA VAL A 12 20.36 -22.88 -22.06
C VAL A 12 18.99 -22.45 -22.56
N MET A 13 17.96 -22.72 -21.77
CA MET A 13 16.59 -22.24 -22.00
C MET A 13 16.31 -20.94 -21.24
N LYS A 14 15.43 -20.10 -21.79
CA LYS A 14 14.86 -18.95 -21.06
C LYS A 14 14.09 -19.47 -19.85
N ARG A 15 14.27 -18.84 -18.68
CA ARG A 15 13.52 -19.21 -17.48
C ARG A 15 12.04 -18.94 -17.69
N LEU A 16 11.22 -19.98 -17.61
CA LEU A 16 9.76 -19.91 -17.67
C LEU A 16 9.17 -20.10 -16.27
N ILE A 17 7.97 -19.57 -16.07
CA ILE A 17 7.23 -19.73 -14.81
C ILE A 17 6.81 -21.20 -14.70
N SER A 18 7.30 -21.89 -13.66
CA SER A 18 6.96 -23.29 -13.38
C SER A 18 5.64 -23.39 -12.61
N SER A 19 4.91 -24.48 -12.83
CA SER A 19 3.69 -24.81 -12.09
C SER A 19 3.90 -24.84 -10.56
N LYS A 20 5.09 -25.23 -10.09
CA LYS A 20 5.47 -25.20 -8.67
C LYS A 20 5.52 -23.77 -8.11
N MET A 21 6.00 -22.82 -8.92
CA MET A 21 6.09 -21.41 -8.52
C MET A 21 4.68 -20.82 -8.39
N ILE A 22 3.78 -21.13 -9.33
CA ILE A 22 2.39 -20.69 -9.31
C ILE A 22 1.66 -21.21 -8.07
N LYS A 23 1.88 -22.48 -7.71
CA LYS A 23 1.28 -23.09 -6.50
C LYS A 23 1.76 -22.39 -5.23
N LYS A 24 3.07 -22.15 -5.09
CA LYS A 24 3.64 -21.41 -3.95
C LYS A 24 3.06 -20.01 -3.83
N THR A 25 3.01 -19.24 -4.93
CA THR A 25 2.43 -17.90 -4.92
C THR A 25 0.96 -17.91 -4.50
N LYS A 26 0.18 -18.90 -4.99
CA LYS A 26 -1.22 -19.08 -4.57
C LYS A 26 -1.33 -19.40 -3.08
N GLU A 27 -0.53 -20.33 -2.58
CA GLU A 27 -0.49 -20.72 -1.17
C GLU A 27 -0.07 -19.57 -0.25
N ASP A 28 0.85 -18.70 -0.68
CA ASP A 28 1.30 -17.55 0.10
C ASP A 28 0.26 -16.41 0.14
N ILE A 29 -0.46 -16.17 -0.97
CA ILE A 29 -1.49 -15.13 -1.05
C ILE A 29 -2.79 -15.58 -0.34
N LEU A 30 -3.17 -16.84 -0.52
CA LEU A 30 -4.42 -17.41 -0.04
C LEU A 30 -4.32 -18.02 1.36
N ASN A 31 -3.13 -18.24 1.94
CA ASN A 31 -3.05 -18.82 3.29
C ASN A 31 -3.71 -17.87 4.33
N PRO A 32 -4.87 -18.23 4.89
CA PRO A 32 -5.49 -17.41 5.93
C PRO A 32 -4.65 -17.46 7.22
N ARG A 33 -4.02 -18.62 7.50
CA ARG A 33 -3.23 -18.89 8.71
C ARG A 33 -2.09 -17.91 8.95
N LYS A 34 -1.44 -17.39 7.91
CA LYS A 34 -0.36 -16.39 8.05
C LYS A 34 -0.90 -15.00 8.43
N LYS A 35 -2.08 -14.64 7.93
CA LYS A 35 -2.72 -13.35 8.21
C LYS A 35 -3.25 -13.31 9.64
N ASP A 36 -3.76 -14.43 10.15
CA ASP A 36 -4.32 -14.53 11.49
C ASP A 36 -3.24 -14.44 12.58
N LEU A 37 -2.09 -15.11 12.39
CA LEU A 37 -0.94 -15.03 13.30
C LEU A 37 -0.30 -13.62 13.37
N GLN A 38 -0.39 -12.84 12.28
CA GLN A 38 0.06 -11.45 12.27
C GLN A 38 -0.93 -10.53 12.99
N LYS A 39 -2.24 -10.73 12.78
CA LYS A 39 -3.30 -10.00 13.47
C LYS A 39 -3.29 -10.21 14.98
N GLU A 40 -2.99 -11.43 15.44
CA GLU A 40 -2.95 -11.76 16.87
C GLU A 40 -1.73 -11.14 17.60
N LYS A 41 -0.65 -10.86 16.87
CA LYS A 41 0.55 -10.16 17.38
C LYS A 41 0.51 -8.65 17.21
N LEU A 42 -0.46 -8.11 16.48
CA LEU A 42 -0.58 -6.67 16.26
C LEU A 42 -1.12 -6.00 17.55
N PRO A 43 -0.45 -4.96 18.06
CA PRO A 43 -1.00 -4.20 19.18
C PRO A 43 -2.34 -3.58 18.77
N ARG A 44 -3.25 -3.47 19.75
CA ARG A 44 -4.58 -2.88 19.53
C ARG A 44 -4.42 -1.43 19.08
N ASN A 45 -4.61 -1.16 17.79
CA ASN A 45 -4.60 0.19 17.23
C ASN A 45 -5.94 0.87 17.50
N VAL A 46 -6.10 1.45 18.70
CA VAL A 46 -7.26 2.30 19.01
C VAL A 46 -6.92 3.72 18.56
N PRO A 47 -7.67 4.31 17.62
CA PRO A 47 -7.45 5.70 17.23
C PRO A 47 -7.76 6.61 18.43
N ARG A 48 -6.79 7.44 18.81
CA ARG A 48 -6.98 8.49 19.82
C ARG A 48 -7.53 9.73 19.13
N VAL A 49 -8.52 10.37 19.75
CA VAL A 49 -9.01 11.68 19.29
C VAL A 49 -7.93 12.75 19.40
N SER A 50 -7.93 13.71 18.49
CA SER A 50 -6.97 14.81 18.51
C SER A 50 -7.20 15.72 19.73
N SER A 51 -6.13 16.31 20.25
CA SER A 51 -6.19 17.25 21.37
C SER A 51 -6.85 18.59 21.03
N ALA A 52 -6.99 18.89 19.74
CA ALA A 52 -7.62 20.11 19.24
C ALA A 52 -9.16 20.02 19.15
N LEU A 53 -9.76 18.86 19.45
CA LEU A 53 -11.21 18.66 19.42
C LEU A 53 -11.81 18.77 20.82
N PHE A 54 -12.66 19.77 21.03
CA PHE A 54 -13.56 19.87 22.19
C PHE A 54 -14.96 19.37 21.77
N PHE A 55 -15.29 18.13 22.14
CA PHE A 55 -16.47 17.39 21.67
C PHE A 55 -16.54 17.26 20.14
N LYS A 56 -17.04 18.30 19.45
CA LYS A 56 -17.12 18.41 17.98
C LYS A 56 -16.51 19.72 17.46
N HIS A 57 -16.14 20.64 18.34
CA HIS A 57 -15.54 21.92 17.97
C HIS A 57 -14.03 21.75 17.80
N SER A 58 -13.49 22.21 16.66
CA SER A 58 -12.05 22.16 16.36
C SER A 58 -11.43 23.51 16.67
N SER A 59 -10.57 23.58 17.69
CA SER A 59 -9.81 24.79 18.02
C SER A 59 -8.63 25.03 17.07
N ALA A 60 -8.34 24.09 16.16
CA ALA A 60 -7.30 24.22 15.15
C ALA A 60 -7.73 25.07 13.93
N LEU A 61 -9.03 25.35 13.81
CA LEU A 61 -9.58 26.24 12.80
C LEU A 61 -9.50 27.67 13.35
N GLY A 62 -8.46 28.38 12.95
CA GLY A 62 -8.27 29.80 13.26
C GLY A 62 -7.72 30.54 12.04
N PRO A 63 -7.89 31.86 11.98
CA PRO A 63 -7.42 32.64 10.84
C PRO A 63 -5.89 32.60 10.71
N PRO A 64 -5.33 32.59 9.49
CA PRO A 64 -6.00 32.47 8.19
C PRO A 64 -6.50 31.04 7.92
N ASP A 65 -7.77 30.92 7.51
CA ASP A 65 -8.40 29.63 7.26
C ASP A 65 -7.77 28.91 6.06
N ARG A 66 -7.64 27.59 6.18
CA ARG A 66 -7.15 26.71 5.12
C ARG A 66 -8.31 25.87 4.61
N VAL A 67 -8.79 26.20 3.42
CA VAL A 67 -9.91 25.51 2.77
C VAL A 67 -9.38 24.50 1.76
N LEU A 68 -9.87 23.26 1.83
CA LEU A 68 -9.64 22.25 0.81
C LEU A 68 -10.73 22.40 -0.25
N LEU A 69 -10.33 22.63 -1.50
CA LEU A 69 -11.24 22.75 -2.64
C LEU A 69 -11.16 21.48 -3.48
N ASP A 70 -12.30 20.83 -3.68
CA ASP A 70 -12.43 19.65 -4.52
C ASP A 70 -12.82 20.03 -5.96
N THR A 71 -12.54 19.16 -6.93
CA THR A 71 -12.89 19.39 -8.34
C THR A 71 -14.39 19.55 -8.55
N ASN A 72 -15.23 18.87 -7.75
CA ASN A 72 -16.69 19.01 -7.81
C ASN A 72 -17.17 20.36 -7.27
N PHE A 73 -16.46 20.94 -6.29
CA PHE A 73 -16.77 22.27 -5.75
C PHE A 73 -16.53 23.33 -6.83
N VAL A 74 -15.35 23.31 -7.43
CA VAL A 74 -14.99 24.23 -8.53
C VAL A 74 -15.87 24.01 -9.77
N LEU A 75 -16.20 22.76 -10.09
CA LEU A 75 -17.09 22.44 -11.22
C LEU A 75 -18.52 22.95 -10.97
N CYS A 76 -19.05 22.79 -9.75
CA CYS A 76 -20.36 23.33 -9.39
C CYS A 76 -20.36 24.86 -9.48
N ASP A 77 -19.34 25.53 -8.95
CA ASP A 77 -19.26 26.99 -8.99
C ASP A 77 -19.17 27.56 -10.42
N ILE A 78 -18.48 26.87 -11.33
CA ILE A 78 -18.28 27.34 -12.71
C ILE A 78 -19.46 27.01 -13.63
N TYR A 79 -20.09 25.86 -13.46
CA TYR A 79 -21.11 25.34 -14.39
C TYR A 79 -22.54 25.40 -13.86
N CYS A 80 -22.75 25.77 -12.59
CA CYS A 80 -24.08 26.02 -12.02
C CYS A 80 -24.41 27.52 -12.11
N VAL A 81 -24.62 28.00 -13.34
CA VAL A 81 -25.35 29.24 -13.67
C VAL A 81 -26.46 28.87 -14.63
#